data_AF-A0A172Z584-F1
#
_entry.id   AF-A0A172Z584-F1
#
_cell.length_a   1.000
_cell.length_b   1.000
_cell.length_c   1.000
_cell.angle_alpha   90.00
_cell.angle_beta   90.00
_cell.angle_gamma   90.00
#
_symmetry.space_group_name_H-M   'P 1'
#
loop_
_entity.id
_entity.type
_entity.pdbx_description
1 polymer ?
#
loop_
_entity_poly.entity_id
_entity_poly.type
_entity_poly.pdbx_seq_one_letter_code
_entity_poly.pdbx_strand_id
1 'polypeptide(L)'
;MENLRVIARMRIRPNKALRILIADEQHFYRLRIERDLNHLGYYRIAPLHQLVQVFSAVEYDREPLDLLIINASLVKGVKFDLFSFCMDNPHIRYALIYDDQQRGVPSLLVCRQHKVLISALPLPDLETLTHLMAKVETCPVAQERNGEVGA
;
A
#
# COMPACT_ATOMS: atom_id res chain seq x y z
N MET A 1 -6.56 -13.53 -37.72
CA MET A 1 -5.50 -13.36 -36.70
C MET A 1 -5.42 -11.89 -36.29
N GLU A 2 -6.42 -11.39 -35.56
CA GLU A 2 -6.49 -9.95 -35.22
C GLU A 2 -7.12 -9.68 -33.84
N ASN A 3 -7.13 -10.68 -32.95
CA ASN A 3 -7.70 -10.56 -31.60
C ASN A 3 -6.65 -10.37 -30.48
N LEU A 4 -5.38 -10.13 -30.81
CA LEU A 4 -4.31 -10.03 -29.81
C LEU A 4 -3.75 -8.61 -29.59
N ARG A 5 -4.28 -7.60 -30.27
CA ARG A 5 -3.72 -6.22 -30.22
C ARG A 5 -4.56 -5.20 -29.43
N VAL A 6 -5.74 -5.57 -28.94
CA VAL A 6 -6.63 -4.62 -28.22
C VAL A 6 -6.39 -4.60 -26.70
N ILE A 7 -5.77 -5.63 -26.13
CA ILE A 7 -5.57 -5.74 -24.67
C ILE A 7 -4.33 -4.96 -24.18
N ALA A 8 -3.48 -4.47 -25.09
CA ALA A 8 -2.22 -3.82 -24.78
C ALA A 8 -2.25 -2.32 -25.08
N ARG A 9 -2.94 -1.52 -24.26
CA ARG A 9 -2.70 -0.06 -24.10
C ARG A 9 -3.55 0.65 -23.03
N MET A 10 -4.00 -0.04 -21.99
CA MET A 10 -4.46 0.69 -20.80
C MET A 10 -3.22 1.23 -20.08
N ARG A 11 -2.78 2.42 -20.52
CA ARG A 11 -1.67 3.14 -19.90
C ARG A 11 -2.22 3.68 -18.57
N ILE A 12 -2.23 2.83 -17.55
CA ILE A 12 -2.60 3.25 -16.19
C ILE A 12 -1.62 4.36 -15.84
N ARG A 13 -2.14 5.56 -15.62
CA ARG A 13 -1.32 6.71 -15.25
C ARG A 13 -1.25 6.74 -13.72
N PRO A 14 -0.05 6.90 -13.14
CA PRO A 14 0.10 7.00 -11.69
C PRO A 14 -0.83 8.06 -11.12
N ASN A 15 -1.75 7.65 -10.24
CA ASN A 15 -2.52 8.60 -9.46
C ASN A 15 -1.61 9.28 -8.43
N LYS A 16 -1.11 10.46 -8.77
CA LYS A 16 -0.15 11.23 -7.94
C LYS A 16 -0.75 11.73 -6.62
N ALA A 17 -2.07 11.62 -6.43
CA ALA A 17 -2.75 12.04 -5.21
C ALA A 17 -2.75 10.97 -4.10
N LEU A 18 -2.34 9.73 -4.43
CA LEU A 18 -2.34 8.61 -3.48
C LEU A 18 -1.47 8.93 -2.26
N ARG A 19 -2.06 8.77 -1.08
CA ARG A 19 -1.43 8.94 0.22
C ARG A 19 -0.78 7.63 0.62
N ILE A 20 0.54 7.62 0.74
CA ILE A 20 1.30 6.41 1.05
C ILE A 20 2.05 6.62 2.37
N LEU A 21 1.88 5.70 3.32
CA LEU A 21 2.75 5.61 4.49
C LEU A 21 3.76 4.48 4.29
N ILE A 22 5.02 4.74 4.64
CA ILE A 22 6.06 3.71 4.72
C ILE A 22 6.51 3.60 6.18
N ALA A 23 6.31 2.47 6.81
CA ALA A 23 6.64 2.23 8.20
C ALA A 23 7.75 1.16 8.33
N ASP A 24 8.93 1.58 8.79
CA ASP A 24 10.06 0.70 9.10
C ASP A 24 11.01 1.40 10.09
N GLU A 25 11.56 0.67 11.04
CA GLU A 25 12.62 1.17 11.93
C GLU A 25 13.88 1.59 11.14
N GLN A 26 14.24 0.81 10.12
CA GLN A 26 15.43 1.01 9.30
C GLN A 26 15.22 2.18 8.33
N HIS A 27 15.87 3.31 8.61
CA HIS A 27 15.81 4.51 7.76
C HIS A 27 16.20 4.22 6.29
N PHE A 28 17.22 3.39 6.07
CA PHE A 28 17.66 3.04 4.73
C PHE A 28 16.59 2.30 3.91
N TYR A 29 15.78 1.44 4.56
CA TYR A 29 14.71 0.72 3.87
C TYR A 29 13.59 1.66 3.45
N ARG A 30 13.22 2.62 4.31
CA ARG A 30 12.24 3.65 3.96
C ARG A 30 12.69 4.49 2.77
N LEU A 31 13.94 4.96 2.78
CA LEU A 31 14.50 5.71 1.66
C LEU A 31 14.50 4.92 0.35
N ARG A 32 14.82 3.63 0.40
CA ARG A 32 14.82 2.77 -0.79
C ARG A 32 13.41 2.59 -1.36
N ILE A 33 12.43 2.27 -0.52
CA ILE A 33 11.03 2.12 -0.94
C ILE A 33 10.50 3.46 -1.50
N GLU A 34 10.75 4.57 -0.82
CA GLU A 34 10.33 5.90 -1.25
C GLU A 34 10.92 6.26 -2.63
N ARG A 35 12.23 6.01 -2.83
CA ARG A 35 12.88 6.25 -4.11
C ARG A 35 12.26 5.41 -5.23
N ASP A 36 11.98 4.14 -4.97
CA ASP A 36 11.42 3.24 -5.96
C ASP A 36 9.96 3.63 -6.30
N LEU A 37 9.17 4.09 -5.31
CA LEU A 37 7.84 4.68 -5.55
C LEU A 37 7.90 6.01 -6.33
N ASN A 38 8.89 6.86 -6.04
CA ASN A 38 9.13 8.11 -6.76
C ASN A 38 9.45 7.84 -8.25
N HIS A 39 10.22 6.78 -8.55
CA HIS A 39 10.47 6.35 -9.94
C HIS A 39 9.20 5.88 -10.66
N LEU A 40 8.23 5.34 -9.92
CA LEU A 40 6.92 4.96 -10.44
C LEU A 40 5.94 6.15 -10.55
N GLY A 41 6.32 7.33 -10.04
CA GLY A 41 5.55 8.57 -10.16
C GLY A 41 4.65 8.92 -8.97
N TYR A 42 4.84 8.29 -7.81
CA TYR A 42 4.12 8.59 -6.57
C TYR A 42 4.99 9.43 -5.63
N TYR A 43 4.45 10.54 -5.11
CA TYR A 43 5.24 11.53 -4.36
C TYR A 43 4.65 11.94 -3.01
N ARG A 44 3.39 11.61 -2.72
CA ARG A 44 2.75 11.92 -1.42
C ARG A 44 3.00 10.79 -0.43
N ILE A 45 4.26 10.66 -0.05
CA ILE A 45 4.79 9.57 0.79
C ILE A 45 5.20 10.14 2.14
N ALA A 46 4.78 9.53 3.24
CA ALA A 46 5.24 9.88 4.58
C ALA A 46 5.96 8.68 5.23
N PRO A 47 7.27 8.81 5.53
CA PRO A 47 8.04 7.79 6.21
C PRO A 47 7.85 7.85 7.73
N LEU A 48 7.56 6.71 8.36
CA LEU A 48 7.31 6.54 9.79
C LEU A 48 8.28 5.51 10.37
N HIS A 49 8.81 5.75 11.57
CA HIS A 49 9.82 4.85 12.18
C HIS A 49 9.31 4.01 13.34
N GLN A 50 8.08 4.24 13.79
CA GLN A 50 7.50 3.56 14.94
C GLN A 50 6.03 3.27 14.69
N LEU A 51 5.54 2.18 15.27
CA LEU A 51 4.14 1.77 15.20
C LEU A 51 3.19 2.86 15.72
N VAL A 52 3.55 3.61 16.77
CA VAL A 52 2.70 4.67 17.32
C VAL A 52 2.43 5.81 16.32
N GLN A 53 3.38 6.09 15.43
CA GLN A 53 3.18 7.09 14.37
C GLN A 53 2.20 6.58 13.32
N VAL A 54 2.16 5.26 13.08
CA VAL A 54 1.18 4.65 12.18
C VAL A 54 -0.23 4.85 12.75
N PHE A 55 -0.44 4.57 14.03
CA PHE A 55 -1.74 4.82 14.67
C PHE A 55 -2.14 6.29 14.60
N SER A 56 -1.21 7.19 14.93
CA SER A 56 -1.46 8.63 14.87
C SER A 56 -1.81 9.09 13.45
N ALA A 57 -1.11 8.61 12.43
CA ALA A 57 -1.38 9.00 11.04
C ALA A 57 -2.71 8.43 10.52
N VAL A 58 -3.11 7.24 10.97
CA VAL A 58 -4.36 6.60 10.52
C VAL A 58 -5.60 7.19 11.22
N GLU A 59 -5.48 7.60 12.48
CA GLU A 59 -6.62 8.10 13.28
C GLU A 59 -6.92 9.60 13.10
N TYR A 60 -5.92 10.43 12.77
CA TYR A 60 -6.08 11.89 12.77
C TYR A 60 -6.61 12.46 11.44
N ASP A 61 -6.59 11.70 10.36
CA ASP A 61 -6.97 12.21 9.04
C ASP A 61 -8.42 11.93 8.65
N ARG A 62 -9.10 12.97 8.14
CA ARG A 62 -10.50 12.87 7.67
C ARG A 62 -10.66 12.02 6.42
N GLU A 63 -9.60 11.86 5.64
CA GLU A 63 -9.59 11.01 4.44
C GLU A 63 -8.85 9.70 4.74
N PRO A 64 -9.38 8.53 4.33
CA PRO A 64 -8.66 7.28 4.43
C PRO A 64 -7.31 7.33 3.71
N LEU A 65 -6.33 6.66 4.29
CA LEU A 65 -5.03 6.40 3.69
C LEU A 65 -5.17 5.42 2.51
N ASP A 66 -4.55 5.74 1.38
CA ASP A 66 -4.62 4.86 0.21
C ASP A 66 -3.75 3.61 0.36
N LEU A 67 -2.54 3.74 0.90
CA LEU A 67 -1.61 2.62 1.04
C LEU A 67 -0.73 2.72 2.29
N LEU A 68 -0.69 1.64 3.07
CA LEU A 68 0.30 1.41 4.12
C LEU A 68 1.32 0.35 3.68
N ILE A 69 2.59 0.70 3.59
CA ILE A 69 3.69 -0.26 3.41
C ILE A 69 4.39 -0.39 4.76
N ILE A 70 4.38 -1.57 5.37
CA ILE A 70 4.86 -1.76 6.75
C ILE A 70 5.71 -3.01 6.90
N ASN A 71 6.86 -2.86 7.57
CA ASN A 71 7.71 -3.97 7.96
C ASN A 71 7.09 -4.72 9.15
N ALA A 72 6.94 -6.03 9.06
CA ALA A 72 6.43 -6.87 10.15
C ALA A 72 7.29 -6.82 11.42
N SER A 73 8.56 -6.42 11.32
CA SER A 73 9.43 -6.23 12.48
C SER A 73 8.98 -5.14 13.43
N LEU A 74 8.23 -4.13 12.98
CA LEU A 74 7.72 -3.04 13.83
C LEU A 74 6.77 -3.53 14.94
N VAL A 75 6.25 -4.74 14.82
CA VAL A 75 5.34 -5.35 15.80
C VAL A 75 5.98 -6.54 16.51
N LYS A 76 7.26 -6.86 16.23
CA LYS A 76 8.00 -7.93 16.93
C LYS A 76 8.09 -7.58 18.42
N GLY A 77 7.68 -8.52 19.27
CA GLY A 77 7.67 -8.33 20.73
C GLY A 77 6.47 -7.57 21.29
N VAL A 78 5.53 -7.13 20.45
CA VAL A 78 4.28 -6.49 20.86
C VAL A 78 3.13 -7.48 20.67
N LYS A 79 2.21 -7.56 21.64
CA LYS A 79 0.95 -8.32 21.47
C LYS A 79 -0.02 -7.53 20.58
N PHE A 80 0.26 -7.52 19.27
CA PHE A 80 -0.52 -6.78 18.29
C PHE A 80 -0.62 -7.56 16.98
N ASP A 81 -1.85 -7.78 16.50
CA ASP A 81 -2.09 -8.44 15.21
C ASP A 81 -2.16 -7.41 14.09
N LEU A 82 -1.01 -7.19 13.44
CA LEU A 82 -0.87 -6.22 12.36
C LEU A 82 -1.79 -6.52 11.16
N PHE A 83 -2.02 -7.80 10.87
CA PHE A 83 -2.86 -8.16 9.73
C PHE A 83 -4.32 -7.81 10.00
N SER A 84 -4.84 -8.18 11.16
CA SER A 84 -6.23 -7.88 11.53
C SER A 84 -6.42 -6.36 11.64
N PHE A 85 -5.44 -5.63 12.18
CA PHE A 85 -5.44 -4.16 12.14
C PHE A 85 -5.57 -3.62 10.71
N CYS A 86 -4.72 -4.04 9.79
CA CYS A 86 -4.77 -3.56 8.40
C CYS A 86 -6.07 -3.98 7.69
N MET A 87 -6.56 -5.19 7.94
CA MET A 87 -7.77 -5.72 7.31
C MET A 87 -9.03 -5.00 7.80
N ASP A 88 -9.16 -4.83 9.11
CA ASP A 88 -10.41 -4.36 9.73
C ASP A 88 -10.48 -2.84 9.84
N ASN A 89 -9.35 -2.13 9.73
CA ASN A 89 -9.33 -0.67 9.86
C ASN A 89 -9.87 0.05 8.61
N PRO A 90 -11.00 0.77 8.69
CA PRO A 90 -11.63 1.43 7.54
C PRO A 90 -10.81 2.60 6.99
N HIS A 91 -9.89 3.17 7.78
CA HIS A 91 -9.03 4.27 7.38
C HIS A 91 -7.82 3.80 6.55
N ILE A 92 -7.59 2.50 6.41
CA ILE A 92 -6.54 1.93 5.54
C ILE A 92 -7.25 1.32 4.33
N ARG A 93 -6.96 1.77 3.11
CA ARG A 93 -7.54 1.19 1.88
C ARG A 93 -6.78 -0.04 1.39
N TYR A 94 -5.45 0.03 1.39
CA TYR A 94 -4.57 -1.08 1.07
C TYR A 94 -3.39 -1.15 2.03
N ALA A 95 -2.87 -2.36 2.23
CA ALA A 95 -1.65 -2.58 2.99
C ALA A 95 -0.73 -3.61 2.31
N LEU A 96 0.58 -3.34 2.34
CA LEU A 96 1.63 -4.32 2.12
C LEU A 96 2.37 -4.54 3.44
N ILE A 97 2.30 -5.75 3.97
CA ILE A 97 3.10 -6.21 5.10
C ILE A 97 4.29 -7.00 4.54
N TYR A 98 5.52 -6.54 4.76
CA TYR A 98 6.74 -7.22 4.28
C TYR A 98 7.62 -7.73 5.44
N ASP A 99 8.59 -8.59 5.12
CA ASP A 99 9.39 -9.36 6.09
C ASP A 99 8.54 -10.23 7.04
N ASP A 100 7.35 -10.65 6.62
CA ASP A 100 6.51 -11.56 7.43
C ASP A 100 6.77 -13.03 7.06
N GLN A 101 7.77 -13.62 7.73
CA GLN A 101 8.13 -15.03 7.59
C GLN A 101 7.19 -15.97 8.36
N GLN A 102 6.38 -15.45 9.28
CA GLN A 102 5.66 -16.24 10.30
C GLN A 102 4.39 -16.90 9.75
N ARG A 103 3.85 -16.43 8.62
CA ARG A 103 2.54 -16.88 8.13
C ARG A 103 2.59 -18.00 7.08
N GLY A 104 3.78 -18.50 6.68
CA GLY A 104 3.88 -19.65 5.74
C GLY A 104 3.22 -19.42 4.37
N VAL A 105 3.09 -18.14 4.00
CA VAL A 105 2.28 -17.68 2.89
C VAL A 105 3.14 -17.59 1.62
N PRO A 106 2.78 -18.24 0.49
CA PRO A 106 3.46 -18.00 -0.78
C PRO A 106 3.33 -16.53 -1.17
N SER A 107 4.34 -16.01 -1.86
CA SER A 107 4.78 -14.59 -1.97
C SER A 107 3.74 -13.50 -2.27
N LEU A 108 2.47 -13.84 -2.52
CA LEU A 108 1.31 -12.96 -2.55
C LEU A 108 0.03 -13.77 -2.24
N LEU A 109 -0.33 -14.04 -0.97
CA LEU A 109 -1.73 -14.41 -0.68
C LEU A 109 -2.59 -13.15 -0.71
N VAL A 110 -3.53 -13.17 -1.64
CA VAL A 110 -4.60 -12.20 -1.75
C VAL A 110 -5.74 -12.68 -0.86
N CYS A 111 -5.92 -12.09 0.32
CA CYS A 111 -7.12 -12.37 1.12
C CYS A 111 -8.36 -11.84 0.41
N ARG A 112 -9.54 -12.44 0.68
CA ARG A 112 -10.81 -12.33 -0.07
C ARG A 112 -11.34 -10.91 -0.40
N GLN A 113 -10.71 -9.84 0.08
CA GLN A 113 -11.03 -8.44 -0.21
C GLN A 113 -9.90 -7.66 -0.91
N HIS A 114 -8.77 -8.30 -1.27
CA HIS A 114 -7.61 -7.70 -1.95
C HIS A 114 -6.94 -6.52 -1.21
N LYS A 115 -7.36 -6.24 0.03
CA LYS A 115 -6.94 -5.11 0.86
C LYS A 115 -5.52 -5.25 1.41
N VAL A 116 -5.15 -6.43 1.91
CA VAL A 116 -3.84 -6.69 2.54
C VAL A 116 -3.05 -7.69 1.70
N LEU A 117 -1.82 -7.32 1.35
CA LEU A 117 -0.83 -8.16 0.70
C LEU A 117 0.30 -8.46 1.69
N ILE A 118 0.82 -9.69 1.62
CA ILE A 118 1.93 -10.14 2.45
C ILE A 118 3.09 -10.50 1.54
N SER A 119 4.28 -9.99 1.87
CA SER A 119 5.54 -10.33 1.21
C SER A 119 6.50 -10.95 2.21
N ALA A 120 7.07 -12.09 1.85
CA ALA A 120 8.17 -12.71 2.60
C ALA A 120 9.54 -12.09 2.27
N LEU A 121 9.61 -11.10 1.37
CA LEU A 121 10.87 -10.42 1.10
C LEU A 121 11.25 -9.51 2.26
N PRO A 122 12.55 -9.47 2.66
CA PRO A 122 13.01 -8.57 3.71
C PRO A 122 12.87 -7.08 3.32
N LEU A 123 12.82 -6.79 2.02
CA LEU A 123 12.57 -5.48 1.45
C LEU A 123 11.89 -5.67 0.09
N PRO A 124 10.71 -5.07 -0.16
CA PRO A 124 10.09 -5.11 -1.48
C PRO A 124 10.98 -4.44 -2.53
N ASP A 125 11.12 -5.08 -3.68
CA ASP A 125 11.81 -4.53 -4.85
C ASP A 125 10.86 -3.74 -5.77
N LEU A 126 11.42 -3.13 -6.81
CA LEU A 126 10.66 -2.32 -7.76
C LEU A 126 9.56 -3.12 -8.47
N GLU A 127 9.80 -4.41 -8.76
CA GLU A 127 8.80 -5.29 -9.39
C GLU A 127 7.62 -5.53 -8.44
N THR A 128 7.89 -5.86 -7.18
CA THR A 128 6.88 -6.00 -6.13
C THR A 128 6.05 -4.73 -5.98
N LEU A 129 6.70 -3.57 -5.92
CA LEU A 129 6.03 -2.27 -5.83
C LEU A 129 5.21 -1.95 -7.08
N THR A 130 5.71 -2.28 -8.27
CA THR A 130 4.96 -2.09 -9.53
C THR A 130 3.67 -2.91 -9.53
N HIS A 131 3.74 -4.19 -9.13
CA HIS A 131 2.55 -5.03 -9.02
C HIS A 131 1.56 -4.57 -7.95
N LEU A 132 2.07 -4.11 -6.80
CA LEU A 132 1.26 -3.51 -5.75
C LEU A 132 0.50 -2.29 -6.29
N MET A 133 1.21 -1.35 -6.94
CA MET A 133 0.59 -0.11 -7.41
C MET A 133 -0.42 -0.37 -8.52
N ALA A 134 -0.15 -1.31 -9.44
CA ALA A 134 -1.15 -1.72 -10.43
C ALA A 134 -2.46 -2.22 -9.78
N LYS A 135 -2.41 -2.86 -8.61
CA LYS A 135 -3.61 -3.26 -7.85
C LYS A 135 -4.30 -2.08 -7.18
N VAL A 136 -3.53 -1.19 -6.55
CA VAL A 136 -4.06 0.02 -5.89
C VAL A 136 -4.80 0.91 -6.88
N GLU A 137 -4.33 0.99 -8.13
CA GLU A 137 -4.93 1.84 -9.16
C GLU A 137 -6.12 1.22 -9.88
N THR A 138 -6.16 -0.11 -10.01
CA THR A 138 -7.23 -0.80 -10.75
C THR A 138 -8.48 -1.05 -9.93
N CYS A 139 -8.46 -0.76 -8.63
CA CYS A 139 -9.61 -0.93 -7.76
C CYS A 139 -10.32 0.42 -7.56
N PRO A 140 -11.50 0.63 -8.20
CA PRO A 140 -12.25 1.85 -8.03
C PRO A 140 -12.90 1.86 -6.64
N VAL A 141 -12.20 2.39 -5.64
CA VAL A 141 -12.88 2.87 -4.42
C VAL A 141 -13.58 4.16 -4.81
N ALA A 142 -14.83 4.01 -5.26
CA ALA A 142 -15.83 5.02 -5.58
C ALA A 142 -15.30 6.47 -5.69
N GLN A 143 -15.18 6.96 -6.92
CA GLN A 143 -15.18 8.38 -7.21
C GLN A 143 -16.58 8.95 -6.91
N GLU A 144 -16.97 9.05 -5.63
CA GLU A 144 -17.96 10.05 -5.22
C GLU A 144 -17.22 11.35 -4.96
N ARG A 145 -16.86 12.02 -6.06
CA ARG A 145 -16.47 13.43 -6.03
C ARG A 145 -17.66 14.22 -6.54
N ASN A 146 -18.34 14.84 -5.59
CA ASN A 146 -19.35 15.88 -5.74
C ASN A 146 -19.29 16.60 -7.08
N GLY A 147 -20.31 16.36 -7.89
CA GLY A 147 -20.74 17.20 -9.01
C GLY A 147 -22.13 17.77 -8.76
N GLU A 148 -22.44 18.17 -7.52
CA GLU A 148 -23.56 19.07 -7.22
C GLU A 148 -22.99 20.34 -6.62
N VAL A 149 -22.66 21.31 -7.47
CA VAL A 149 -22.90 22.74 -7.22
C VAL A 149 -22.94 23.42 -8.60
N GLY A 150 -24.12 23.91 -9.02
CA GLY A 150 -24.16 24.85 -10.14
C GLY A 150 -25.51 25.00 -10.86
N ALA A 151 -26.38 25.81 -10.25
CA ALA A 151 -27.53 26.55 -10.83
C ALA A 151 -28.82 25.76 -11.17
#